data_AF-A0A7Y8I5J1-F1
#
_entry.id   AF-A0A7Y8I5J1-F1
#
_cell.length_a   1.000
_cell.length_b   1.000
_cell.length_c   1.000
_cell.angle_alpha   90.00
_cell.angle_beta   90.00
_cell.angle_gamma   90.00
#
_symmetry.space_group_name_H-M   'P 1'
#
loop_
_entity.id
_entity.type
_entity.pdbx_description
1 polymer ?
#
loop_
_entity_poly.entity_id
_entity_poly.type
_entity_poly.pdbx_seq_one_letter_code
_entity_poly.pdbx_strand_id
1 'polypeptide(L)'
;EFHPLSRFQAARLLYGIRLSRRGAVLARFGVVRLALDLLLGGGAAIPRFLAKASSGKGSLFTDRIVGEVRKLPSDLWPVVASRWCLPQGFSTIAAYLESLPRICAAPLNPLAARNVPTGVVTAGSAPDSVRAAHAATAAAATLGRHVLSPSSGHWVHIDRPDLAVQLVTELLHLDSKQER
;
A
#
# COMPACT_ATOMS: atom_id res chain seq x y z
N GLU A 1 -9.45 8.01 6.61
CA GLU A 1 -9.15 8.67 5.31
C GLU A 1 -10.29 8.63 4.29
N PHE A 2 -11.05 7.53 4.14
CA PHE A 2 -12.11 7.39 3.11
C PHE A 2 -13.55 7.48 3.62
N HIS A 3 -13.75 7.78 4.90
CA HIS A 3 -15.07 7.97 5.50
C HIS A 3 -15.06 9.19 6.44
N PRO A 4 -16.03 10.12 6.34
CA PRO A 4 -17.07 10.19 5.31
C PRO A 4 -16.45 10.45 3.93
N LEU A 5 -17.01 9.81 2.89
CA LEU A 5 -16.47 9.91 1.52
C LEU A 5 -16.89 11.24 0.89
N SER A 6 -15.95 12.17 0.73
CA SER A 6 -16.24 13.43 0.01
C SER A 6 -16.49 13.17 -1.48
N ARG A 7 -17.22 14.08 -2.15
CA ARG A 7 -17.46 13.99 -3.61
C ARG A 7 -16.16 13.91 -4.42
N PHE A 8 -15.13 14.63 -3.98
CA PHE A 8 -13.82 14.61 -4.60
C PHE A 8 -13.12 13.24 -4.45
N GLN A 9 -13.21 12.62 -3.26
CA GLN A 9 -12.66 11.29 -3.01
C GLN A 9 -13.42 10.22 -3.81
N ALA A 10 -14.75 10.32 -3.91
CA ALA A 10 -15.55 9.42 -4.72
C ALA A 10 -15.18 9.49 -6.21
N ALA A 11 -14.99 10.70 -6.76
CA ALA A 11 -14.55 10.87 -8.15
C ALA A 11 -13.15 10.28 -8.39
N ARG A 12 -12.21 10.51 -7.47
CA ARG A 12 -10.86 9.91 -7.53
C ARG A 12 -10.91 8.39 -7.46
N LEU A 13 -11.78 7.83 -6.62
CA LEU A 13 -11.95 6.39 -6.48
C LEU A 13 -12.46 5.77 -7.79
N LEU A 14 -13.51 6.34 -8.38
CA LEU A 14 -14.05 5.91 -9.67
C LEU A 14 -12.99 5.98 -10.79
N TYR A 15 -12.16 7.02 -10.79
CA TYR A 15 -11.04 7.11 -11.71
C TYR A 15 -10.04 5.97 -11.50
N GLY A 16 -9.65 5.69 -10.24
CA GLY A 16 -8.75 4.59 -9.90
C GLY A 16 -9.29 3.21 -10.31
N ILE A 17 -10.59 2.99 -10.14
CA ILE A 17 -11.27 1.76 -10.57
C ILE A 17 -11.18 1.59 -12.09
N ARG A 18 -11.55 2.64 -12.85
CA ARG A 18 -11.50 2.61 -14.33
C ARG A 18 -10.07 2.41 -14.83
N LEU A 19 -9.10 3.08 -14.22
CA LEU A 19 -7.69 2.95 -14.58
C LEU A 19 -7.19 1.53 -14.32
N SER A 20 -7.53 0.94 -13.17
CA SER A 20 -7.15 -0.43 -12.83
C SER A 20 -7.75 -1.44 -13.81
N ARG A 21 -9.04 -1.30 -14.16
CA ARG A 21 -9.68 -2.16 -15.18
C ARG A 21 -9.01 -2.05 -16.56
N ARG A 22 -8.63 -0.84 -16.98
CA ARG A 22 -7.84 -0.65 -18.22
C ARG A 22 -6.45 -1.28 -18.12
N GLY A 23 -5.78 -1.13 -16.97
CA GLY A 23 -4.51 -1.78 -16.68
C GLY A 23 -4.59 -3.30 -16.81
N ALA A 24 -5.67 -3.92 -16.35
CA ALA A 24 -5.90 -5.35 -16.53
C ALA A 24 -5.98 -5.76 -18.01
N VAL A 25 -6.66 -4.98 -18.84
CA VAL A 25 -6.72 -5.22 -20.30
C VAL A 25 -5.32 -5.10 -20.91
N LEU A 26 -4.58 -4.03 -20.61
CA LEU A 26 -3.22 -3.82 -21.12
C LEU A 26 -2.25 -4.93 -20.67
N ALA A 27 -2.38 -5.39 -19.43
CA ALA A 27 -1.60 -6.50 -18.89
C ALA A 27 -1.87 -7.82 -19.63
N ARG A 28 -3.12 -8.09 -20.03
CA ARG A 28 -3.46 -9.28 -20.84
C ARG A 28 -2.77 -9.29 -22.20
N PHE A 29 -2.56 -8.10 -22.78
CA PHE A 29 -1.84 -7.94 -24.05
C PHE A 29 -0.33 -7.78 -23.88
N GLY A 30 0.22 -7.97 -22.68
CA GLY A 30 1.67 -7.92 -22.42
C GLY A 30 2.27 -6.52 -22.39
N VAL A 31 1.47 -5.45 -22.54
CA VAL A 31 1.95 -4.06 -22.57
C VAL A 31 2.66 -3.69 -21.25
N VAL A 32 2.10 -4.13 -20.12
CA VAL A 32 2.68 -3.87 -18.80
C VAL A 32 4.00 -4.61 -18.61
N ARG A 33 4.12 -5.84 -19.11
CA ARG A 33 5.36 -6.61 -19.06
C ARG A 33 6.45 -5.93 -19.88
N LEU A 34 6.15 -5.55 -21.12
CA LEU A 34 7.07 -4.80 -21.97
C LEU A 34 7.54 -3.50 -21.30
N ALA A 35 6.63 -2.74 -20.70
CA ALA A 35 6.99 -1.49 -20.01
C ALA A 35 7.93 -1.73 -18.81
N LEU A 36 7.70 -2.78 -18.03
CA LEU A 36 8.55 -3.15 -16.89
C LEU A 36 9.91 -3.69 -17.34
N ASP A 37 9.96 -4.52 -18.38
CA ASP A 37 11.22 -5.04 -18.93
C ASP A 37 12.08 -3.90 -19.49
N LEU A 38 11.46 -2.94 -20.17
CA LEU A 38 12.15 -1.73 -20.64
C LEU A 38 12.67 -0.91 -19.46
N LEU A 39 11.89 -0.75 -18.40
CA LEU A 39 12.28 0.02 -17.21
C LEU A 39 13.44 -0.63 -16.45
N LEU A 40 13.42 -1.96 -16.29
CA LEU A 40 14.44 -2.72 -15.59
C LEU A 40 15.71 -2.92 -16.43
N GLY A 41 15.59 -3.01 -17.75
CA GLY A 41 16.69 -3.23 -18.68
C GLY A 41 17.62 -2.03 -18.89
N GLY A 42 17.35 -0.86 -18.29
CA GLY A 42 18.27 0.28 -18.27
C GLY A 42 18.64 0.89 -19.63
N GLY A 43 17.99 0.48 -20.73
CA GLY A 43 18.34 0.92 -22.07
C GLY A 43 18.14 2.42 -22.29
N ALA A 44 19.06 3.06 -23.01
CA ALA A 44 19.08 4.50 -23.35
C ALA A 44 17.81 5.05 -24.06
N ALA A 45 16.81 4.21 -24.32
CA ALA A 45 15.49 4.57 -24.83
C ALA A 45 14.51 5.05 -23.74
N ILE A 46 14.72 4.67 -22.47
CA ILE A 46 13.85 5.03 -21.33
C ILE A 46 13.75 6.56 -21.13
N PRO A 47 14.83 7.36 -21.17
CA PRO A 47 14.74 8.80 -20.95
C PRO A 47 13.88 9.50 -22.02
N ARG A 48 13.92 9.03 -23.27
CA ARG A 48 13.16 9.61 -24.39
C ARG A 48 11.68 9.22 -24.36
N PHE A 49 11.36 7.99 -23.95
CA PHE A 49 9.96 7.53 -23.89
C PHE A 49 9.26 8.10 -22.65
N LEU A 50 9.95 8.16 -21.50
CA LEU A 50 9.45 8.84 -20.31
C LEU A 50 9.27 10.34 -20.57
N ALA A 51 10.26 11.04 -21.15
CA ALA A 51 10.15 12.47 -21.44
C ALA A 51 8.99 12.83 -22.40
N LYS A 52 8.62 11.93 -23.33
CA LYS A 52 7.47 12.12 -24.23
C LYS A 52 6.12 11.75 -23.63
N ALA A 53 6.09 10.84 -22.66
CA ALA A 53 4.85 10.43 -21.98
C ALA A 53 4.58 11.21 -20.66
N SER A 54 5.56 11.96 -20.15
CA SER A 54 5.57 12.56 -18.81
C SER A 54 5.02 13.99 -18.70
N SER A 55 4.25 14.50 -19.66
CA SER A 55 3.61 15.82 -19.54
C SER A 55 2.39 15.86 -18.60
N GLY A 56 2.10 14.78 -17.86
CA GLY A 56 0.95 14.68 -16.98
C GLY A 56 1.23 14.01 -15.64
N LYS A 57 0.32 14.25 -14.67
CA LYS A 57 0.32 13.76 -13.27
C LYS A 57 0.57 12.25 -13.06
N GLY A 58 0.62 11.45 -14.12
CA GLY A 58 0.92 10.01 -14.09
C GLY A 58 2.37 9.68 -13.78
N SER A 59 3.34 10.53 -14.15
CA SER A 59 4.78 10.24 -13.90
C SER A 59 5.13 10.21 -12.42
N LEU A 60 4.50 11.07 -11.60
CA LEU A 60 4.72 11.11 -10.16
C LEU A 60 4.33 9.81 -9.46
N PHE A 61 3.34 9.09 -9.99
CA PHE A 61 2.94 7.79 -9.45
C PHE A 61 3.92 6.69 -9.85
N THR A 62 4.36 6.66 -11.12
CA THR A 62 5.34 5.68 -11.59
C THR A 62 6.69 5.86 -10.91
N ASP A 63 7.19 7.10 -10.79
CA ASP A 63 8.48 7.39 -10.17
C ASP A 63 8.49 7.04 -8.68
N ARG A 64 7.37 7.26 -8.00
CA ARG A 64 7.20 6.85 -6.59
C ARG A 64 7.24 5.34 -6.44
N ILE A 65 6.46 4.61 -7.24
CA ILE A 65 6.43 3.14 -7.18
C ILE A 65 7.80 2.55 -7.50
N VAL A 66 8.51 3.10 -8.48
CA VAL A 66 9.89 2.70 -8.82
C VAL A 66 10.85 3.00 -7.67
N GLY A 67 10.73 4.16 -7.02
CA GLY A 67 11.52 4.51 -5.84
C GLY A 67 11.31 3.54 -4.68
N GLU A 68 10.08 3.08 -4.47
CA GLU A 68 9.75 2.08 -3.44
C GLU A 68 10.29 0.68 -3.80
N VAL A 69 10.20 0.26 -5.07
CA VAL A 69 10.78 -1.03 -5.53
C VAL A 69 12.31 -1.03 -5.43
N ARG A 70 12.97 0.11 -5.69
CA ARG A 70 14.43 0.25 -5.59
C ARG A 70 14.97 0.05 -4.16
N LYS A 71 14.12 0.05 -3.14
CA LYS A 71 14.50 -0.32 -1.77
C LYS A 71 14.77 -1.82 -1.62
N LEU A 72 14.24 -2.64 -2.51
CA LEU A 72 14.47 -4.08 -2.52
C LEU A 72 15.82 -4.39 -3.19
N PRO A 73 16.50 -5.48 -2.77
CA PRO A 73 17.63 -6.04 -3.49
C PRO A 73 17.36 -6.21 -5.00
N SER A 74 18.34 -5.86 -5.83
CA SER A 74 18.16 -5.78 -7.30
C SER A 74 17.86 -7.14 -7.96
N ASP A 75 18.30 -8.23 -7.34
CA ASP A 75 18.00 -9.61 -7.73
C ASP A 75 16.52 -9.95 -7.58
N LEU A 76 15.76 -9.24 -6.73
CA LEU A 76 14.32 -9.43 -6.57
C LEU A 76 13.48 -8.66 -7.60
N TRP A 77 14.05 -7.67 -8.29
CA TRP A 77 13.28 -6.82 -9.21
C TRP A 77 12.61 -7.60 -10.36
N PRO A 78 13.28 -8.58 -11.01
CA PRO A 78 12.63 -9.40 -12.03
C PRO A 78 11.45 -10.20 -11.48
N VAL A 79 11.55 -10.71 -10.24
CA VAL A 79 10.48 -11.46 -9.58
C VAL A 79 9.28 -10.53 -9.34
N VAL A 80 9.51 -9.33 -8.81
CA VAL A 80 8.47 -8.32 -8.58
C VAL A 80 7.78 -7.95 -9.89
N ALA A 81 8.55 -7.64 -10.94
CA ALA A 81 8.00 -7.29 -12.25
C ALA A 81 7.17 -8.43 -12.87
N SER A 82 7.63 -9.68 -12.74
CA SER A 82 6.90 -10.84 -13.25
C SER A 82 5.50 -10.98 -12.63
N ARG A 83 5.36 -10.60 -11.36
CA ARG A 83 4.08 -10.64 -10.64
C ARG A 83 3.22 -9.41 -10.91
N TRP A 84 3.82 -8.24 -10.96
CA TRP A 84 3.10 -6.97 -11.13
C TRP A 84 2.58 -6.74 -12.55
N CYS A 85 3.17 -7.40 -13.54
CA CYS A 85 2.65 -7.38 -14.91
C CYS A 85 1.37 -8.20 -15.12
N LEU A 86 0.94 -8.99 -14.13
CA LEU A 86 -0.20 -9.88 -14.27
C LEU A 86 -1.53 -9.12 -14.24
N PRO A 87 -2.47 -9.42 -15.14
CA PRO A 87 -3.78 -8.76 -15.17
C PRO A 87 -4.59 -8.96 -13.88
N GLN A 88 -4.35 -10.06 -13.16
CA GLN A 88 -5.00 -10.37 -11.89
C GLN A 88 -4.74 -9.28 -10.84
N GLY A 89 -3.51 -8.75 -10.76
CA GLY A 89 -3.18 -7.69 -9.79
C GLY A 89 -4.04 -6.45 -10.00
N PHE A 90 -4.18 -6.02 -11.26
CA PHE A 90 -5.03 -4.89 -11.62
C PHE A 90 -6.51 -5.14 -11.34
N SER A 91 -7.01 -6.32 -11.66
CA SER A 91 -8.40 -6.71 -11.34
C SER A 91 -8.67 -6.72 -9.84
N THR A 92 -7.73 -7.24 -9.04
CA THR A 92 -7.84 -7.24 -7.58
C THR A 92 -7.84 -5.82 -7.02
N ILE A 93 -6.98 -4.92 -7.52
CA ILE A 93 -6.99 -3.51 -7.10
C ILE A 93 -8.34 -2.86 -7.44
N ALA A 94 -8.89 -3.10 -8.63
CA ALA A 94 -10.20 -2.57 -9.01
C ALA A 94 -11.31 -3.03 -8.04
N ALA A 95 -11.37 -4.33 -7.75
CA ALA A 95 -12.35 -4.90 -6.83
C ALA A 95 -12.19 -4.38 -5.40
N TYR A 96 -10.94 -4.18 -4.95
CA TYR A 96 -10.63 -3.61 -3.65
C TYR A 96 -11.11 -2.16 -3.55
N LEU A 97 -10.80 -1.33 -4.56
CA LEU A 97 -11.24 0.07 -4.62
C LEU A 97 -12.77 0.19 -4.68
N GLU A 98 -13.46 -0.69 -5.42
CA GLU A 98 -14.92 -0.74 -5.46
C GLU A 98 -15.54 -1.05 -4.09
N SER A 99 -14.90 -1.92 -3.31
CA SER A 99 -15.38 -2.33 -1.99
C SER A 99 -15.01 -1.34 -0.87
N LEU A 100 -14.03 -0.46 -1.12
CA LEU A 100 -13.42 0.40 -0.10
C LEU A 100 -14.44 1.27 0.67
N PRO A 101 -15.41 1.96 0.04
CA PRO A 101 -16.35 2.80 0.76
C PRO A 101 -17.22 2.00 1.73
N ARG A 102 -17.69 0.82 1.30
CA ARG A 102 -18.50 -0.07 2.13
C ARG A 102 -17.68 -0.60 3.31
N ILE A 103 -16.44 -1.02 3.07
CA ILE A 103 -15.55 -1.52 4.12
C ILE A 103 -15.22 -0.42 5.14
N CYS A 104 -14.93 0.79 4.68
CA CYS A 104 -14.59 1.91 5.56
C CYS A 104 -15.79 2.47 6.33
N ALA A 105 -17.02 2.25 5.85
CA ALA A 105 -18.25 2.61 6.55
C ALA A 105 -18.67 1.56 7.58
N ALA A 106 -18.12 0.34 7.51
CA ALA A 106 -18.46 -0.71 8.45
C ALA A 106 -17.93 -0.35 9.85
N PRO A 107 -18.79 -0.40 10.90
CA PRO A 107 -18.32 -0.17 12.25
C PRO A 107 -17.37 -1.29 12.68
N LEU A 108 -16.32 -0.93 13.41
CA LEU A 108 -15.49 -1.89 14.12
C LEU A 108 -16.33 -2.60 15.18
N ASN A 109 -16.26 -3.93 15.25
CA ASN A 109 -16.85 -4.67 16.35
C ASN A 109 -16.09 -4.32 17.64
N PRO A 110 -16.71 -3.65 18.63
CA PRO A 110 -16.01 -3.17 19.82
C PRO A 110 -15.43 -4.29 20.68
N LEU A 111 -16.09 -5.45 20.73
CA LEU A 111 -15.61 -6.60 21.50
C LEU A 111 -14.39 -7.23 20.84
N ALA A 112 -14.42 -7.39 19.51
CA ALA A 112 -13.28 -7.90 18.76
C ALA A 112 -12.09 -6.94 18.84
N ALA A 113 -12.34 -5.63 18.70
CA ALA A 113 -11.30 -4.62 18.80
C ALA A 113 -10.63 -4.61 20.18
N ARG A 114 -11.39 -4.79 21.27
CA ARG A 114 -10.87 -4.80 22.64
C ARG A 114 -10.02 -6.02 22.98
N ASN A 115 -10.38 -7.19 22.45
CA ASN A 115 -9.83 -8.47 22.90
C ASN A 115 -8.67 -8.99 22.06
N VAL A 116 -8.42 -8.40 20.88
CA VAL A 116 -7.30 -8.81 20.02
C VAL A 116 -6.09 -7.90 20.29
N PRO A 117 -4.93 -8.44 20.72
CA PRO A 117 -3.69 -7.68 20.81
C PRO A 117 -3.40 -6.99 19.48
N THR A 118 -3.25 -5.67 19.49
CA THR A 118 -3.20 -4.87 18.26
C THR A 118 -2.00 -3.95 18.26
N GLY A 119 -1.11 -4.16 17.29
CA GLY A 119 0.00 -3.26 17.00
C GLY A 119 -0.29 -2.40 15.77
N VAL A 120 -0.13 -1.09 15.88
CA VAL A 120 -0.28 -0.14 14.77
C VAL A 120 1.03 0.62 14.57
N VAL A 121 1.60 0.52 13.37
CA VAL A 121 2.80 1.28 12.99
C VAL A 121 2.42 2.40 12.05
N THR A 122 2.89 3.61 12.34
CA THR A 122 2.65 4.78 11.49
C THR A 122 3.95 5.34 10.93
N ALA A 123 3.98 5.52 9.61
CA ALA A 123 5.09 6.18 8.92
C ALA A 123 5.26 7.63 9.37
N GLY A 124 6.50 8.12 9.43
CA GLY A 124 6.81 9.51 9.76
C GLY A 124 6.21 10.51 8.77
N SER A 125 6.08 10.10 7.50
CA SER A 125 5.46 10.91 6.44
C SER A 125 3.93 10.97 6.50
N ALA A 126 3.27 10.28 7.43
CA ALA A 126 1.81 10.28 7.52
C ALA A 126 1.27 11.65 7.99
N PRO A 127 0.16 12.18 7.46
CA PRO A 127 -0.46 13.39 8.00
C PRO A 127 -0.94 13.23 9.45
N ASP A 128 -1.10 14.35 10.18
CA ASP A 128 -1.52 14.31 11.59
C ASP A 128 -2.88 13.65 11.82
N SER A 129 -3.83 13.87 10.90
CA SER A 129 -5.14 13.22 10.94
C SER A 129 -5.05 11.70 10.83
N VAL A 130 -4.05 11.20 10.09
CA VAL A 130 -3.78 9.76 9.93
C VAL A 130 -3.09 9.21 11.16
N ARG A 131 -2.10 9.94 11.69
CA ARG A 131 -1.45 9.61 12.96
C ARG A 131 -2.45 9.48 14.10
N ALA A 132 -3.37 10.44 14.21
CA ALA A 132 -4.43 10.42 15.23
C ALA A 132 -5.39 9.23 15.03
N ALA A 133 -5.79 8.93 13.79
CA ALA A 133 -6.63 7.78 13.50
C ALA A 133 -5.95 6.45 13.88
N HIS A 134 -4.66 6.30 13.55
CA HIS A 134 -3.87 5.11 13.92
C HIS A 134 -3.71 4.97 15.44
N ALA A 135 -3.47 6.07 16.15
CA ALA A 135 -3.41 6.07 17.61
C ALA A 135 -4.76 5.63 18.22
N ALA A 136 -5.88 6.12 17.68
CA ALA A 136 -7.21 5.72 18.09
C ALA A 136 -7.50 4.23 17.82
N THR A 137 -7.02 3.69 16.69
CA THR A 137 -7.14 2.26 16.40
C THR A 137 -6.38 1.41 17.42
N ALA A 138 -5.16 1.78 17.79
CA ALA A 138 -4.42 1.07 18.83
C ALA A 138 -5.14 1.17 20.18
N ALA A 139 -5.61 2.36 20.56
CA ALA A 139 -6.29 2.60 21.83
C ALA A 139 -7.65 1.87 21.95
N ALA A 140 -8.22 1.37 20.85
CA ALA A 140 -9.44 0.56 20.88
C ALA A 140 -9.19 -0.86 21.44
N ALA A 141 -7.94 -1.33 21.41
CA ALA A 141 -7.52 -2.61 21.96
C ALA A 141 -7.02 -2.46 23.40
N THR A 142 -7.37 -3.42 24.26
CA THR A 142 -6.90 -3.44 25.66
C THR A 142 -5.38 -3.60 25.71
N LEU A 143 -4.83 -4.41 24.80
CA LEU A 143 -3.40 -4.62 24.60
C LEU A 143 -2.95 -3.96 23.30
N GLY A 144 -3.34 -2.69 23.13
CA GLY A 144 -3.01 -1.88 21.97
C GLY A 144 -1.64 -1.20 22.08
N ARG A 145 -0.87 -1.24 20.99
CA ARG A 145 0.41 -0.53 20.89
C ARG A 145 0.46 0.30 19.61
N HIS A 146 0.73 1.60 19.75
CA HIS A 146 0.99 2.50 18.62
C HIS A 146 2.47 2.87 18.58
N VAL A 147 3.10 2.68 17.42
CA VAL A 147 4.51 3.05 17.21
C VAL A 147 4.64 3.96 16.00
N LEU A 148 5.37 5.05 16.18
CA LEU A 148 5.77 5.93 15.08
C LEU A 148 7.12 5.46 14.51
N SER A 149 7.25 5.48 13.18
CA SER A 149 8.51 5.23 12.49
C SER A 149 8.94 6.49 11.72
N PRO A 150 9.66 7.43 12.36
CA PRO A 150 9.93 8.75 11.81
C PRO A 150 10.71 8.72 10.49
N SER A 151 11.59 7.73 10.32
CA SER A 151 12.45 7.56 9.15
C SER A 151 11.84 6.72 8.03
N SER A 152 10.60 6.24 8.19
CA SER A 152 9.94 5.39 7.18
C SER A 152 8.97 6.17 6.29
N GLY A 153 8.97 5.79 5.02
CA GLY A 153 7.93 6.14 4.06
C GLY A 153 6.73 5.19 4.15
N HIS A 154 6.01 5.04 3.04
CA HIS A 154 4.75 4.30 3.03
C HIS A 154 4.93 2.80 3.32
N TRP A 155 6.03 2.20 2.87
CA TRP A 155 6.33 0.78 3.08
C TRP A 155 7.18 0.56 4.33
N VAL A 156 6.60 0.84 5.49
CA VAL A 156 7.32 0.75 6.78
C VAL A 156 7.94 -0.61 7.02
N HIS A 157 7.31 -1.70 6.58
CA HIS A 157 7.83 -3.06 6.71
C HIS A 157 9.10 -3.33 5.88
N ILE A 158 9.36 -2.55 4.83
CA ILE A 158 10.60 -2.60 4.04
C ILE A 158 11.63 -1.62 4.62
N ASP A 159 11.19 -0.43 5.06
CA ASP A 159 12.10 0.59 5.62
C ASP A 159 12.62 0.24 7.02
N ARG A 160 11.80 -0.42 7.83
CA ARG A 160 12.06 -0.83 9.23
C ARG A 160 11.54 -2.25 9.48
N PRO A 161 12.16 -3.26 8.85
CA PRO A 161 11.75 -4.66 9.03
C PRO A 161 11.94 -5.12 10.49
N ASP A 162 12.94 -4.57 11.17
CA ASP A 162 13.20 -4.79 12.61
C ASP A 162 11.98 -4.42 13.46
N LEU A 163 11.36 -3.26 13.19
CA LEU A 163 10.20 -2.78 13.92
C LEU A 163 8.97 -3.68 13.68
N ALA A 164 8.77 -4.14 12.45
CA ALA A 164 7.68 -5.05 12.12
C ALA A 164 7.83 -6.40 12.85
N VAL A 165 9.02 -6.99 12.81
CA VAL A 165 9.31 -8.27 13.49
C VAL A 165 9.17 -8.14 15.00
N GLN A 166 9.73 -7.07 15.59
CA GLN A 166 9.62 -6.82 17.02
C GLN A 166 8.16 -6.72 17.45
N LEU A 167 7.35 -5.92 16.75
CA LEU A 167 5.95 -5.71 17.12
C LEU A 167 5.14 -7.00 17.02
N VAL A 168 5.32 -7.78 15.95
CA VAL A 168 4.65 -9.09 15.82
C VAL A 168 5.06 -10.04 16.95
N THR A 169 6.36 -10.10 17.25
CA THR A 169 6.88 -10.96 18.32
C THR A 169 6.28 -10.60 19.66
N GLU A 170 6.21 -9.31 20.01
CA GLU A 170 5.61 -8.85 21.26
C GLU A 170 4.12 -9.20 21.36
N LEU A 171 3.35 -9.01 20.28
CA LEU A 171 1.92 -9.34 20.26
C LEU A 171 1.66 -10.83 20.50
N LEU A 172 2.47 -11.71 19.89
CA LEU A 172 2.39 -13.16 20.10
C LEU A 172 2.68 -13.55 21.56
N HIS A 173 3.63 -12.88 22.21
CA HIS A 173 3.92 -13.13 23.62
C HIS A 173 2.79 -12.66 24.55
N LEU A 174 2.06 -11.60 24.20
CA LEU A 174 0.92 -11.10 24.96
C LEU A 174 -0.28 -12.07 24.89
N ASP A 175 -0.53 -12.64 23.71
CA ASP A 175 -1.60 -13.62 23.50
C ASP A 175 -1.36 -14.91 24.33
N SER A 176 -0.13 -15.43 24.31
CA SER A 176 0.27 -16.61 25.09
C SER A 176 0.20 -16.46 26.61
N LYS A 177 0.01 -15.22 27.10
CA LYS A 177 -0.21 -14.92 28.53
C LYS A 177 -1.69 -14.78 28.87
N GLN A 178 -2.57 -14.55 27.90
CA GLN A 178 -4.02 -14.55 28.11
C GLN A 178 -4.61 -15.97 28.19
N GLU A 179 -3.96 -16.95 27.55
CA GLU A 179 -4.42 -18.35 27.56
C GLU A 179 -3.97 -19.18 28.79
N ARG A 180 -3.16 -18.59 29.68
CA ARG A 180 -2.67 -19.21 30.92
C ARG A 180 -3.28 -18.55 32.13
#